data_AF-A0A7Y5VH23-F1
#
_entry.id   AF-A0A7Y5VH23-F1
#
_cell.length_a   1.000
_cell.length_b   1.000
_cell.length_c   1.000
_cell.angle_alpha   90.00
_cell.angle_beta   90.00
_cell.angle_gamma   90.00
#
_symmetry.space_group_name_H-M   'P 1'
#
loop_
_entity.id
_entity.type
_entity.pdbx_description
1 polymer ?
#
loop_
_entity_poly.entity_id
_entity_poly.type
_entity_poly.pdbx_seq_one_letter_code
_entity_poly.pdbx_strand_id
1 'polypeptide(L)'
;MKLAVGVLLCSAVSIAAGSWHPWGDLHTVPPSDRSTLLQGAGLPAQARAVLLTKCADCHSETTAWPAYARFAPGSWLIERDVAEGRRHLDLSLWQRLSGERQEVLKQEIVQQAKRGSMPPMQYRWLHPGAALTKDEVVALTSLLPADAGGSSTGDAARGKALFERRCTGCHALDSNREGPRLRGVVGRQAGSAAGFTYSSALRERHVAWDSAGLERWLRDPDELVPGNNMDFSVPKSQERADIVAFLATMK
;
A
#
# COMPACT_ATOMS: atom_id res chain seq x y z
N MET A 1 19.83 38.55 38.35
CA MET A 1 18.58 38.83 37.60
C MET A 1 18.59 38.42 36.12
N LYS A 2 19.73 38.48 35.39
CA LYS A 2 19.76 38.12 33.94
C LYS A 2 19.63 36.62 33.62
N LEU A 3 20.06 35.73 34.54
CA LEU A 3 19.92 34.27 34.36
C LEU A 3 18.47 33.78 34.49
N ALA A 4 17.66 34.38 35.38
CA ALA A 4 16.27 33.97 35.57
C ALA A 4 15.39 34.29 34.35
N VAL A 5 15.65 35.41 33.67
CA VAL A 5 14.93 35.83 32.46
C VAL A 5 15.26 34.93 31.26
N GLY A 6 16.51 34.47 31.12
CA GLY A 6 16.92 33.57 30.03
C GLY A 6 16.32 32.16 30.13
N VAL A 7 16.20 31.62 31.35
CA VAL A 7 15.56 30.31 31.58
C VAL A 7 14.04 30.39 31.34
N LEU A 8 13.39 31.46 31.80
CA LEU A 8 11.96 31.70 31.57
C LEU A 8 11.60 31.84 30.08
N LEU A 9 12.45 32.52 29.29
CA LEU A 9 12.23 32.67 27.85
C LEU A 9 12.39 31.35 27.07
N CYS A 10 13.40 30.53 27.40
CA CYS A 10 13.53 29.20 26.78
C CYS A 10 12.36 28.28 27.12
N SER A 11 11.89 28.28 28.38
CA SER A 11 10.72 27.50 28.79
C SER A 11 9.42 27.97 28.13
N ALA A 12 9.21 29.29 27.99
CA ALA A 12 8.02 29.83 27.32
C ALA A 12 7.97 29.52 25.82
N VAL A 13 9.12 29.54 25.13
CA VAL A 13 9.22 29.17 23.71
C VAL A 13 8.98 27.68 23.51
N SER A 14 9.47 26.81 24.39
CA SER A 14 9.18 25.36 24.33
C SER A 14 7.70 25.04 24.62
N ILE A 15 7.05 25.77 25.53
CA ILE A 15 5.62 25.61 25.82
C ILE A 15 4.76 26.10 24.64
N ALA A 16 5.10 27.25 24.05
CA ALA A 16 4.38 27.79 22.88
C ALA A 16 4.55 26.91 21.63
N ALA A 17 5.73 26.32 21.42
CA ALA A 17 5.95 25.34 20.35
C ALA A 17 5.17 24.04 20.59
N GLY A 18 5.06 23.57 21.84
CA GLY A 18 4.28 22.38 22.18
C GLY A 18 2.78 22.51 21.91
N SER A 19 2.23 23.72 21.90
CA SER A 19 0.82 24.00 21.58
C SER A 19 0.53 24.22 20.09
N TRP A 20 1.57 24.28 19.25
CA TRP A 20 1.41 24.47 17.82
C TRP A 20 1.45 23.12 17.12
N HIS A 21 0.36 22.74 16.46
CA HIS A 21 0.23 21.47 15.72
C HIS A 21 0.08 21.77 14.22
N PRO A 22 1.17 21.82 13.44
CA PRO A 22 1.14 22.28 12.05
C PRO A 22 0.33 21.38 11.12
N TRP A 23 0.11 20.12 11.52
CA TRP A 23 -0.64 19.11 10.75
C TRP A 23 -1.99 18.75 11.39
N GLY A 24 -2.46 19.58 12.33
CA GLY A 24 -3.65 19.33 13.15
C GLY A 24 -3.31 18.54 14.41
N ASP A 25 -3.94 18.90 15.53
CA ASP A 25 -3.74 18.19 16.80
C ASP A 25 -4.49 16.85 16.78
N LEU A 26 -3.81 15.81 16.30
CA LEU A 26 -4.35 14.45 16.22
C LEU A 26 -4.48 13.78 17.61
N HIS A 27 -3.99 14.41 18.68
CA HIS A 27 -4.16 13.92 20.06
C HIS A 27 -5.54 14.28 20.64
N THR A 28 -6.28 15.20 20.01
CA THR A 28 -7.61 15.65 20.48
C THR A 28 -8.75 14.74 20.05
N VAL A 29 -8.51 13.78 19.16
CA VAL A 29 -9.49 12.75 18.82
C VAL A 29 -9.69 11.87 20.05
N PRO A 30 -10.90 11.79 20.63
CA PRO A 30 -11.15 10.96 21.80
C PRO A 30 -10.75 9.52 21.49
N PRO A 31 -10.04 8.83 22.39
CA PRO A 31 -9.67 7.44 22.16
C PRO A 31 -10.95 6.62 21.97
N SER A 32 -11.23 6.24 20.73
CA SER A 32 -12.27 5.28 20.40
C SER A 32 -11.77 3.88 20.78
N ASP A 33 -12.69 3.01 21.17
CA ASP A 33 -12.32 1.65 21.57
C ASP A 33 -11.76 0.89 20.35
N ARG A 34 -10.44 0.62 20.36
CA ARG A 34 -9.75 -0.15 19.32
C ARG A 34 -10.39 -1.51 19.09
N SER A 35 -11.04 -2.10 20.08
CA SER A 35 -11.74 -3.38 19.95
C SER A 35 -12.92 -3.32 18.99
N THR A 36 -13.50 -2.13 18.79
CA THR A 36 -14.63 -1.87 17.88
C THR A 36 -14.18 -1.54 16.45
N LEU A 37 -12.91 -1.16 16.26
CA LEU A 37 -12.35 -0.86 14.94
C LEU A 37 -12.45 -2.10 14.03
N LEU A 38 -12.93 -1.88 12.79
CA LEU A 38 -13.20 -2.93 11.80
C LEU A 38 -14.22 -4.01 12.27
N GLN A 39 -14.99 -3.77 13.33
CA GLN A 39 -16.07 -4.69 13.71
C GLN A 39 -17.11 -4.76 12.59
N GLY A 40 -17.60 -5.96 12.27
CA GLY A 40 -18.58 -6.14 11.18
C GLY A 40 -18.04 -5.90 9.76
N ALA A 41 -16.74 -5.65 9.59
CA ALA A 41 -16.14 -5.37 8.27
C ALA A 41 -16.00 -6.62 7.35
N GLY A 42 -16.45 -7.79 7.80
CA GLY A 42 -16.34 -9.04 7.04
C GLY A 42 -14.90 -9.49 6.78
N LEU A 43 -13.92 -8.98 7.55
CA LEU A 43 -12.51 -9.35 7.41
C LEU A 43 -12.21 -10.65 8.16
N PRO A 44 -11.30 -11.50 7.65
CA PRO A 44 -10.81 -12.66 8.39
C PRO A 44 -10.26 -12.27 9.76
N ALA A 45 -10.54 -13.06 10.79
CA ALA A 45 -10.20 -12.72 12.17
C ALA A 45 -8.70 -12.45 12.38
N GLN A 46 -7.83 -13.26 11.76
CA GLN A 46 -6.38 -13.11 11.85
C GLN A 46 -5.90 -11.84 11.13
N ALA A 47 -6.39 -11.56 9.92
CA ALA A 47 -6.06 -10.33 9.20
C ALA A 47 -6.49 -9.09 9.98
N ARG A 48 -7.69 -9.12 10.56
CA ARG A 48 -8.18 -8.04 11.43
C ARG A 48 -7.26 -7.85 12.64
N ALA A 49 -6.83 -8.92 13.30
CA ALA A 49 -5.91 -8.83 14.42
C ALA A 49 -4.60 -8.12 14.02
N VAL A 50 -4.01 -8.48 12.87
CA VAL A 50 -2.81 -7.82 12.35
C VAL A 50 -3.05 -6.33 12.08
N LEU A 51 -4.15 -5.96 11.43
CA LEU A 51 -4.49 -4.55 11.18
C LEU A 51 -4.60 -3.74 12.48
N LEU A 52 -5.20 -4.32 13.52
CA LEU A 52 -5.37 -3.66 14.81
C LEU A 52 -4.05 -3.51 15.60
N THR A 53 -3.14 -4.49 15.48
CA THR A 53 -1.90 -4.50 16.27
C THR A 53 -0.71 -3.84 15.57
N LYS A 54 -0.69 -3.85 14.23
CA LYS A 54 0.47 -3.37 13.44
C LYS A 54 0.19 -2.09 12.65
N CYS A 55 -1.07 -1.83 12.29
CA CYS A 55 -1.43 -0.73 11.39
C CYS A 55 -2.19 0.40 12.09
N ALA A 56 -3.09 0.07 13.03
CA ALA A 56 -4.04 1.02 13.61
C ALA A 56 -3.40 2.22 14.31
N ASP A 57 -2.16 2.10 14.81
CA ASP A 57 -1.45 3.22 15.42
C ASP A 57 -1.16 4.35 14.43
N CYS A 58 -0.90 4.05 13.15
CA CYS A 58 -0.68 5.08 12.13
C CYS A 58 -1.91 5.29 11.22
N HIS A 59 -2.73 4.27 11.03
CA HIS A 59 -3.81 4.24 10.04
C HIS A 59 -5.21 4.23 10.66
N SER A 60 -5.39 4.74 11.89
CA SER A 60 -6.74 4.89 12.47
C SER A 60 -6.80 6.01 13.49
N GLU A 61 -8.01 6.45 13.82
CA GLU A 61 -8.31 7.39 14.91
C GLU A 61 -8.00 6.81 16.30
N THR A 62 -7.78 5.50 16.42
CA THR A 62 -7.48 4.81 17.69
C THR A 62 -5.99 4.78 18.05
N THR A 63 -5.18 5.72 17.55
CA THR A 63 -3.72 5.76 17.72
C THR A 63 -3.30 5.71 19.20
N ALA A 64 -2.44 4.75 19.57
CA ALA A 64 -1.80 4.72 20.87
C ALA A 64 -0.56 5.61 20.86
N TRP A 65 -0.71 6.87 21.26
CA TRP A 65 0.37 7.84 21.29
C TRP A 65 1.38 7.54 22.40
N PRO A 66 2.65 7.22 22.08
CA PRO A 66 3.67 7.04 23.09
C PRO A 66 4.04 8.36 23.75
N ALA A 67 4.59 8.32 24.97
CA ALA A 67 4.89 9.54 25.73
C ALA A 67 5.82 10.52 24.99
N TYR A 68 6.79 10.00 24.22
CA TYR A 68 7.71 10.84 23.44
C TYR A 68 7.03 11.57 22.26
N ALA A 69 5.84 11.13 21.84
CA ALA A 69 5.07 11.81 20.80
C ALA A 69 4.39 13.08 21.30
N ARG A 70 4.59 13.49 22.56
CA ARG A 70 4.04 14.73 23.14
C ARG A 70 5.04 15.89 23.20
N PHE A 71 6.29 15.66 22.80
CA PHE A 71 7.36 16.64 22.93
C PHE A 71 7.90 17.07 21.56
N ALA A 72 7.83 18.37 21.28
CA ALA A 72 8.37 18.95 20.06
C ALA A 72 9.91 18.91 20.04
N PRO A 73 10.56 18.79 18.86
CA PRO A 73 9.95 18.67 17.53
C PRO A 73 9.60 17.22 17.13
N GLY A 74 9.78 16.24 18.01
CA GLY A 74 9.49 14.83 17.72
C GLY A 74 7.99 14.57 17.50
N SER A 75 7.14 15.18 18.34
CA SER A 75 5.66 15.12 18.20
C SER A 75 5.19 15.52 16.82
N TRP A 76 5.71 16.65 16.31
CA TRP A 76 5.41 17.18 14.98
C TRP A 76 5.73 16.22 13.84
N LEU A 77 6.87 15.54 13.89
CA LEU A 77 7.25 14.56 12.86
C LEU A 77 6.31 13.36 12.88
N ILE A 78 5.96 12.86 14.07
CA ILE A 78 5.05 11.73 14.23
C ILE A 78 3.63 12.12 13.80
N GLU A 79 3.15 13.30 14.20
CA GLU A 79 1.86 13.86 13.76
C GLU A 79 1.79 13.95 12.24
N ARG A 80 2.83 14.49 11.59
CA ARG A 80 2.92 14.55 10.12
C ARG A 80 2.85 13.16 9.51
N ASP A 81 3.61 12.20 10.02
CA ASP A 81 3.70 10.85 9.46
C ASP A 81 2.39 10.07 9.65
N VAL A 82 1.71 10.22 10.80
CA VAL A 82 0.37 9.68 11.03
C VAL A 82 -0.67 10.37 10.14
N ALA A 83 -0.62 11.69 10.02
CA ALA A 83 -1.51 12.43 9.12
C ALA A 83 -1.35 12.00 7.66
N GLU A 84 -0.11 11.81 7.19
CA GLU A 84 0.18 11.29 5.85
C GLU A 84 -0.29 9.84 5.70
N GLY A 85 -0.02 8.97 6.68
CA GLY A 85 -0.50 7.60 6.67
C GLY A 85 -2.01 7.49 6.52
N ARG A 86 -2.76 8.30 7.28
CA ARG A 86 -4.23 8.35 7.22
C ARG A 86 -4.78 8.93 5.90
N ARG A 87 -4.03 9.79 5.20
CA ARG A 87 -4.41 10.28 3.86
C ARG A 87 -4.49 9.14 2.83
N HIS A 88 -3.64 8.13 2.96
CA HIS A 88 -3.64 6.97 2.06
C HIS A 88 -4.56 5.85 2.54
N LEU A 89 -4.56 5.57 3.84
CA LEU A 89 -5.38 4.54 4.47
C LEU A 89 -5.81 4.96 5.87
N ASP A 90 -7.13 5.08 6.08
CA ASP A 90 -7.74 5.24 7.41
C ASP A 90 -8.76 4.12 7.66
N LEU A 91 -8.40 3.21 8.56
CA LEU A 91 -9.21 2.05 8.97
C LEU A 91 -10.51 2.46 9.68
N SER A 92 -10.56 3.66 10.25
CA SER A 92 -11.75 4.21 10.93
C SER A 92 -12.86 4.51 9.91
N LEU A 93 -12.47 4.79 8.67
CA LEU A 93 -13.39 5.06 7.56
C LEU A 93 -13.80 3.80 6.80
N TRP A 94 -13.28 2.62 7.16
CA TRP A 94 -13.40 1.40 6.36
C TRP A 94 -14.84 1.09 5.90
N GLN A 95 -15.81 1.13 6.82
CA GLN A 95 -17.21 0.86 6.51
C GLN A 95 -17.88 1.91 5.61
N ARG A 96 -17.32 3.13 5.56
CA ARG A 96 -17.83 4.23 4.71
C ARG A 96 -17.25 4.16 3.29
N LEU A 97 -16.18 3.42 3.08
CA LEU A 97 -15.56 3.24 1.77
C LEU A 97 -16.47 2.40 0.86
N SER A 98 -16.45 2.70 -0.43
CA SER A 98 -17.10 1.84 -1.43
C SER A 98 -16.43 0.46 -1.46
N GLY A 99 -17.18 -0.57 -1.86
CA GLY A 99 -16.64 -1.93 -2.00
C GLY A 99 -15.45 -1.99 -2.97
N GLU A 100 -15.45 -1.18 -4.02
CA GLU A 100 -14.31 -1.08 -4.95
C GLU A 100 -13.07 -0.48 -4.26
N ARG A 101 -13.22 0.58 -3.47
CA ARG A 101 -12.09 1.18 -2.73
C ARG A 101 -11.56 0.25 -1.65
N GLN A 102 -12.43 -0.47 -0.94
CA GLN A 102 -12.02 -1.50 0.00
C GLN A 102 -11.18 -2.58 -0.68
N GLU A 103 -11.60 -3.04 -1.86
CA GLU A 103 -10.87 -4.05 -2.63
C GLU A 103 -9.48 -3.57 -3.05
N VAL A 104 -9.37 -2.32 -3.52
CA VAL A 104 -8.08 -1.70 -3.85
C VAL A 104 -7.18 -1.60 -2.61
N LEU A 105 -7.71 -1.15 -1.47
CA LEU A 105 -6.91 -1.04 -0.24
C LEU A 105 -6.46 -2.39 0.29
N LYS A 106 -7.30 -3.44 0.22
CA LYS A 106 -6.87 -4.81 0.57
C LYS A 106 -5.69 -5.25 -0.27
N GLN A 107 -5.70 -4.95 -1.57
CA GLN A 107 -4.62 -5.26 -2.50
C GLN A 107 -3.34 -4.51 -2.13
N GLU A 108 -3.42 -3.19 -1.93
CA GLU A 108 -2.28 -2.36 -1.52
C GLU A 108 -1.68 -2.82 -0.19
N ILE A 109 -2.51 -3.12 0.81
CA ILE A 109 -2.07 -3.62 2.12
C ILE A 109 -1.27 -4.90 1.98
N VAL A 110 -1.79 -5.88 1.23
CA VAL A 110 -1.13 -7.18 1.06
C VAL A 110 0.18 -7.04 0.31
N GLN A 111 0.22 -6.23 -0.74
CA GLN A 111 1.44 -6.01 -1.53
C GLN A 111 2.53 -5.30 -0.71
N GLN A 112 2.19 -4.22 -0.01
CA GLN A 112 3.16 -3.51 0.83
C GLN A 112 3.66 -4.37 2.00
N ALA A 113 2.82 -5.26 2.54
CA ALA A 113 3.21 -6.24 3.55
C ALA A 113 4.19 -7.29 2.99
N LYS A 114 3.90 -7.85 1.81
CA LYS A 114 4.78 -8.81 1.14
C LYS A 114 6.17 -8.23 0.83
N ARG A 115 6.21 -6.97 0.40
CA ARG A 115 7.45 -6.26 0.08
C ARG A 115 8.22 -5.75 1.30
N GLY A 116 7.59 -5.75 2.48
CA GLY A 116 8.18 -5.16 3.68
C GLY A 116 8.34 -3.64 3.59
N SER A 117 7.62 -3.00 2.66
CA SER A 117 7.53 -1.53 2.53
C SER A 117 6.75 -0.93 3.69
N MET A 118 5.80 -1.69 4.25
CA MET A 118 5.07 -1.32 5.46
C MET A 118 5.28 -2.35 6.58
N PRO A 119 5.61 -1.91 7.80
CA PRO A 119 6.01 -0.54 8.14
C PRO A 119 7.37 -0.13 7.53
N PRO A 120 7.63 1.17 7.31
CA PRO A 120 8.87 1.63 6.71
C PRO A 120 10.11 1.14 7.47
N MET A 121 11.20 0.85 6.76
CA MET A 121 12.40 0.27 7.36
C MET A 121 12.95 1.14 8.52
N GLN A 122 13.00 2.46 8.34
CA GLN A 122 13.44 3.39 9.38
C GLN A 122 12.59 3.32 10.65
N TYR A 123 11.28 3.08 10.51
CA TYR A 123 10.38 2.92 11.65
C TYR A 123 10.62 1.60 12.36
N ARG A 124 10.80 0.50 11.63
CA ARG A 124 11.09 -0.83 12.18
C ARG A 124 12.41 -0.89 12.96
N TRP A 125 13.38 -0.04 12.62
CA TRP A 125 14.62 0.05 13.38
C TRP A 125 14.41 0.62 14.80
N LEU A 126 13.57 1.65 14.93
CA LEU A 126 13.22 2.23 16.23
C LEU A 126 12.13 1.43 16.96
N HIS A 127 11.29 0.73 16.19
CA HIS A 127 10.14 -0.05 16.66
C HIS A 127 10.19 -1.48 16.11
N PRO A 128 11.11 -2.33 16.59
CA PRO A 128 11.26 -3.70 16.08
C PRO A 128 9.99 -4.54 16.25
N GLY A 129 9.20 -4.28 17.31
CA GLY A 129 7.92 -4.96 17.54
C GLY A 129 6.85 -4.66 16.47
N ALA A 130 7.00 -3.59 15.69
CA ALA A 130 6.09 -3.26 14.61
C ALA A 130 6.37 -4.05 13.32
N ALA A 131 7.51 -4.71 13.20
CA ALA A 131 7.81 -5.53 12.03
C ALA A 131 6.77 -6.65 11.88
N LEU A 132 6.34 -6.87 10.62
CA LEU A 132 5.45 -7.97 10.28
C LEU A 132 6.22 -9.29 10.25
N THR A 133 5.67 -10.32 10.89
CA THR A 133 6.17 -11.69 10.78
C THR A 133 5.64 -12.34 9.50
N LYS A 134 6.25 -13.48 9.10
CA LYS A 134 5.78 -14.25 7.94
C LYS A 134 4.32 -14.68 8.11
N ASP A 135 3.94 -15.11 9.31
CA ASP A 135 2.58 -15.55 9.61
C ASP A 135 1.59 -14.38 9.55
N GLU A 136 2.00 -13.18 9.97
CA GLU A 136 1.18 -11.97 9.85
C GLU A 136 0.99 -11.56 8.38
N VAL A 137 2.01 -11.69 7.54
CA VAL A 137 1.90 -11.47 6.08
C VAL A 137 0.96 -12.50 5.43
N VAL A 138 1.03 -13.77 5.84
CA VAL A 138 0.11 -14.82 5.40
C VAL A 138 -1.32 -14.50 5.84
N ALA A 139 -1.51 -14.08 7.09
CA ALA A 139 -2.81 -13.66 7.60
C ALA A 139 -3.38 -12.49 6.78
N LEU A 140 -2.59 -11.48 6.44
CA LEU A 140 -3.04 -10.37 5.58
C LEU A 140 -3.41 -10.84 4.17
N THR A 141 -2.73 -11.84 3.62
CA THR A 141 -3.05 -12.38 2.28
C THR A 141 -4.48 -12.93 2.21
N SER A 142 -5.06 -13.37 3.33
CA SER A 142 -6.47 -13.79 3.40
C SER A 142 -7.50 -12.67 3.15
N LEU A 143 -7.07 -11.40 3.09
CA LEU A 143 -7.91 -10.29 2.67
C LEU A 143 -8.31 -10.37 1.19
N LEU A 144 -7.48 -11.01 0.37
CA LEU A 144 -7.72 -11.13 -1.07
C LEU A 144 -8.69 -12.28 -1.33
N PRO A 145 -9.54 -12.17 -2.38
CA PRO A 145 -10.39 -13.27 -2.77
C PRO A 145 -9.54 -14.51 -3.10
N ALA A 146 -10.05 -15.69 -2.70
CA ALA A 146 -9.47 -16.94 -3.16
C ALA A 146 -9.50 -16.96 -4.69
N ASP A 147 -8.37 -17.32 -5.30
CA ASP A 147 -8.22 -17.39 -6.73
C ASP A 147 -9.05 -18.59 -7.22
N ALA A 148 -10.34 -18.36 -7.50
CA ALA A 148 -11.18 -19.32 -8.18
C ALA A 148 -10.59 -19.47 -9.59
N GLY A 149 -9.73 -20.48 -9.75
CA GLY A 149 -8.88 -20.73 -10.91
C GLY A 149 -9.63 -21.10 -12.19
N GLY A 150 -10.64 -20.32 -12.57
CA GLY A 150 -11.31 -20.40 -13.85
C GLY A 150 -10.61 -19.52 -14.87
N SER A 151 -10.00 -20.13 -15.88
CA SER A 151 -9.71 -19.48 -17.15
C SER A 151 -11.04 -19.22 -17.86
N SER A 152 -11.65 -18.08 -17.59
CA SER A 152 -12.79 -17.59 -18.34
C SER A 152 -12.29 -16.80 -19.56
N THR A 153 -13.07 -16.83 -20.63
CA THR A 153 -12.81 -15.97 -21.78
C THR A 153 -12.86 -14.50 -21.33
N GLY A 154 -11.77 -13.78 -21.54
CA GLY A 154 -11.68 -12.36 -21.19
C GLY A 154 -12.48 -11.48 -22.14
N ASP A 155 -13.02 -10.37 -21.61
CA ASP A 155 -13.71 -9.33 -22.36
C ASP A 155 -12.80 -8.10 -22.50
N ALA A 156 -12.45 -7.76 -23.75
CA ALA A 156 -11.53 -6.66 -24.03
C ALA A 156 -12.11 -5.27 -23.68
N ALA A 157 -13.43 -5.08 -23.71
CA ALA A 157 -14.04 -3.80 -23.35
C ALA A 157 -13.99 -3.59 -21.83
N ARG A 158 -14.28 -4.63 -21.03
CA ARG A 158 -14.06 -4.60 -19.58
C ARG A 158 -12.58 -4.46 -19.24
N GLY A 159 -11.72 -5.14 -19.98
CA GLY A 159 -10.26 -5.06 -19.84
C GLY A 159 -9.72 -3.66 -20.07
N LYS A 160 -10.23 -2.94 -21.07
CA LYS A 160 -9.90 -1.55 -21.32
C LYS A 160 -10.24 -0.67 -20.13
N ALA A 161 -11.46 -0.81 -19.59
CA ALA A 161 -11.90 -0.03 -18.44
C ALA A 161 -11.06 -0.33 -17.18
N LEU A 162 -10.67 -1.60 -16.97
CA LEU A 162 -9.77 -2.00 -15.89
C LEU A 162 -8.36 -1.41 -16.09
N PHE A 163 -7.82 -1.47 -17.30
CA PHE A 163 -6.53 -0.89 -17.65
C PHE A 163 -6.49 0.62 -17.37
N GLU A 164 -7.52 1.34 -17.80
CA GLU A 164 -7.67 2.78 -17.58
C GLU A 164 -7.64 3.13 -16.09
N ARG A 165 -8.38 2.39 -15.26
CA ARG A 165 -8.47 2.63 -13.81
C ARG A 165 -7.23 2.20 -13.03
N ARG A 166 -6.57 1.10 -13.42
CA ARG A 166 -5.58 0.43 -12.57
C ARG A 166 -4.14 0.49 -13.10
N CYS A 167 -3.94 0.67 -14.40
CA CYS A 167 -2.61 0.57 -15.01
C CYS A 167 -2.05 1.92 -15.46
N THR A 168 -2.92 2.89 -15.79
CA THR A 168 -2.50 4.15 -16.44
C THR A 168 -1.70 5.10 -15.54
N GLY A 169 -1.76 4.90 -14.22
CA GLY A 169 -0.91 5.63 -13.26
C GLY A 169 0.58 5.39 -13.51
N CYS A 170 0.95 4.16 -13.88
CA CYS A 170 2.34 3.77 -14.10
C CYS A 170 2.66 3.49 -15.57
N HIS A 171 1.69 3.07 -16.37
CA HIS A 171 1.91 2.65 -17.75
C HIS A 171 1.17 3.54 -18.75
N ALA A 172 1.70 3.57 -19.98
CA ALA A 172 0.96 4.01 -21.15
C ALA A 172 1.06 2.94 -22.24
N LEU A 173 0.21 3.04 -23.27
CA LEU A 173 0.33 2.15 -24.42
C LEU A 173 1.61 2.45 -25.21
N ASP A 174 1.91 3.73 -25.43
CA ASP A 174 2.90 4.15 -26.43
C ASP A 174 4.16 4.81 -25.88
N SER A 175 4.19 5.14 -24.58
CA SER A 175 5.33 5.81 -23.94
C SER A 175 5.76 5.12 -22.64
N ASN A 176 7.05 5.11 -22.36
CA ASN A 176 7.57 4.70 -21.05
C ASN A 176 7.25 5.78 -20.00
N ARG A 177 6.94 5.35 -18.78
CA ARG A 177 6.69 6.20 -17.59
C ARG A 177 7.38 5.55 -16.39
N GLU A 178 6.71 5.51 -15.23
CA GLU A 178 7.11 4.66 -14.08
C GLU A 178 7.27 3.19 -14.51
N GLY A 179 6.37 2.72 -15.38
CA GLY A 179 6.45 1.42 -16.05
C GLY A 179 6.70 1.52 -17.56
N PRO A 180 7.13 0.42 -18.21
CA PRO A 180 7.36 0.38 -19.66
C PRO A 180 6.06 0.54 -20.46
N ARG A 181 6.16 0.98 -21.71
CA ARG A 181 5.03 1.01 -22.64
C ARG A 181 4.41 -0.38 -22.86
N LEU A 182 3.09 -0.47 -23.03
CA LEU A 182 2.37 -1.74 -23.08
C LEU A 182 1.77 -2.11 -24.45
N ARG A 183 1.84 -1.25 -25.48
CA ARG A 183 1.54 -1.67 -26.85
C ARG A 183 2.49 -2.77 -27.30
N GLY A 184 1.93 -3.79 -27.94
CA GLY A 184 2.65 -4.98 -28.39
C GLY A 184 3.27 -5.77 -27.24
N VAL A 185 2.72 -5.69 -26.02
CA VAL A 185 3.27 -6.46 -24.88
C VAL A 185 2.99 -7.94 -25.04
N VAL A 186 1.83 -8.33 -25.61
CA VAL A 186 1.50 -9.74 -25.84
C VAL A 186 2.43 -10.32 -26.90
N GLY A 187 3.18 -11.37 -26.53
CA GLY A 187 4.20 -12.01 -27.34
C GLY A 187 5.60 -11.39 -27.22
N ARG A 188 5.76 -10.26 -26.51
CA ARG A 188 7.06 -9.64 -26.29
C ARG A 188 7.83 -10.35 -25.17
N GLN A 189 9.16 -10.37 -25.27
CA GLN A 189 10.01 -10.88 -24.19
C GLN A 189 9.96 -9.94 -22.97
N ALA A 190 9.92 -10.50 -21.76
CA ALA A 190 10.08 -9.72 -20.53
C ALA A 190 11.38 -8.90 -20.54
N GLY A 191 11.34 -7.72 -19.94
CA GLY A 191 12.53 -6.87 -19.84
C GLY A 191 13.06 -6.26 -21.14
N SER A 192 12.28 -6.27 -22.24
CA SER A 192 12.78 -5.91 -23.58
C SER A 192 12.22 -4.64 -24.21
N ALA A 193 11.33 -3.88 -23.55
CA ALA A 193 10.83 -2.63 -24.14
C ALA A 193 11.96 -1.60 -24.27
N ALA A 194 12.16 -1.10 -25.50
CA ALA A 194 13.26 -0.17 -25.77
C ALA A 194 13.15 1.12 -24.94
N GLY A 195 14.29 1.59 -24.41
CA GLY A 195 14.39 2.82 -23.64
C GLY A 195 13.77 2.76 -22.24
N PHE A 196 13.52 1.56 -21.69
CA PHE A 196 13.07 1.39 -20.30
C PHE A 196 14.13 0.68 -19.46
N THR A 197 14.36 1.16 -18.24
CA THR A 197 15.29 0.55 -17.29
C THR A 197 14.55 -0.42 -16.40
N TYR A 198 14.70 -1.71 -16.67
CA TYR A 198 14.11 -2.79 -15.88
C TYR A 198 14.93 -3.14 -14.63
N SER A 199 14.31 -3.81 -13.65
CA SER A 199 15.05 -4.47 -12.56
C SER A 199 15.97 -5.57 -13.12
N SER A 200 17.06 -5.87 -12.43
CA SER A 200 17.94 -7.00 -12.79
C SER A 200 17.14 -8.31 -12.86
N ALA A 201 16.30 -8.56 -11.86
CA ALA A 201 15.49 -9.77 -11.76
C ALA A 201 14.61 -10.00 -12.99
N LEU A 202 13.95 -8.97 -13.52
CA LEU A 202 13.07 -9.12 -14.67
C LEU A 202 13.82 -9.20 -16.00
N ARG A 203 15.01 -8.57 -16.12
CA ARG A 203 15.86 -8.70 -17.32
C ARG A 203 16.42 -10.12 -17.47
N GLU A 204 16.76 -10.75 -16.35
CA GLU A 204 17.36 -12.08 -16.32
C GLU A 204 16.32 -13.20 -16.45
N ARG A 205 15.05 -12.90 -16.18
CA ARG A 205 13.96 -13.88 -16.33
C ARG A 205 13.53 -13.95 -17.79
N HIS A 206 13.82 -15.08 -18.43
CA HIS A 206 13.42 -15.37 -19.82
C HIS A 206 11.90 -15.66 -19.97
N VAL A 207 11.04 -14.80 -19.43
CA VAL A 207 9.58 -14.93 -19.52
C VAL A 207 9.10 -14.36 -20.86
N ALA A 208 8.33 -15.13 -21.61
CA ALA A 208 7.56 -14.62 -22.74
C ALA A 208 6.20 -14.10 -22.25
N TRP A 209 5.78 -12.92 -22.70
CA TRP A 209 4.46 -12.35 -22.37
C TRP A 209 3.35 -12.93 -23.25
N ASP A 210 3.18 -14.25 -23.24
CA ASP A 210 1.94 -14.86 -23.72
C ASP A 210 0.79 -14.65 -22.71
N SER A 211 -0.42 -15.06 -23.07
CA SER A 211 -1.60 -14.89 -22.21
C SER A 211 -1.43 -15.54 -20.83
N ALA A 212 -0.76 -16.70 -20.75
CA ALA A 212 -0.54 -17.41 -19.50
C ALA A 212 0.57 -16.76 -18.66
N GLY A 213 1.61 -16.23 -19.31
CA GLY A 213 2.68 -15.47 -18.68
C GLY A 213 2.17 -14.17 -18.06
N LEU A 214 1.32 -13.44 -18.79
CA LEU A 214 0.67 -12.22 -18.28
C LEU A 214 -0.33 -12.53 -17.17
N GLU A 215 -1.09 -13.61 -17.28
CA GLU A 215 -1.99 -14.05 -16.22
C GLU A 215 -1.22 -14.34 -14.92
N ARG A 216 -0.11 -15.09 -15.01
CA ARG A 216 0.75 -15.36 -13.84
C ARG A 216 1.38 -14.10 -13.27
N TRP A 217 1.86 -13.23 -14.14
CA TRP A 217 2.47 -11.96 -13.75
C TRP A 217 1.48 -11.06 -13.03
N LEU A 218 0.27 -10.89 -13.57
CA LEU A 218 -0.76 -10.05 -12.95
C LEU A 218 -1.30 -10.64 -11.64
N ARG A 219 -1.24 -11.97 -11.44
CA ARG A 219 -1.65 -12.58 -10.18
C ARG A 219 -0.72 -12.19 -9.04
N ASP A 220 0.57 -12.45 -9.21
CA ASP A 220 1.60 -12.16 -8.21
C ASP A 220 2.97 -11.98 -8.89
N PRO A 221 3.36 -10.72 -9.17
CA PRO A 221 4.65 -10.43 -9.79
C PRO A 221 5.83 -10.84 -8.91
N ASP A 222 5.69 -10.72 -7.59
CA ASP A 222 6.74 -11.00 -6.61
C ASP A 222 6.96 -12.50 -6.45
N GLU A 223 5.90 -13.30 -6.60
CA GLU A 223 6.01 -14.76 -6.68
C GLU A 223 6.66 -15.20 -8.01
N LEU A 224 6.25 -14.62 -9.13
CA LEU A 224 6.78 -15.02 -10.45
C LEU A 224 8.24 -14.60 -10.62
N VAL A 225 8.57 -13.36 -10.25
CA VAL A 225 9.91 -12.77 -10.37
C VAL A 225 10.24 -11.98 -9.09
N PRO A 226 10.79 -12.64 -8.06
CA PRO A 226 11.24 -11.97 -6.85
C PRO A 226 12.25 -10.86 -7.16
N GLY A 227 12.07 -9.67 -6.58
CA GLY A 227 12.94 -8.50 -6.82
C GLY A 227 12.61 -7.72 -8.10
N ASN A 228 11.41 -7.91 -8.66
CA ASN A 228 10.89 -7.01 -9.68
C ASN A 228 10.46 -5.65 -9.08
N ASN A 229 10.36 -4.62 -9.91
CA ASN A 229 10.01 -3.27 -9.45
C ASN A 229 8.50 -2.97 -9.47
N MET A 230 7.64 -3.85 -10.01
CA MET A 230 6.21 -3.58 -10.20
C MET A 230 5.39 -3.92 -8.94
N ASP A 231 5.06 -2.92 -8.13
CA ASP A 231 4.28 -3.06 -6.89
C ASP A 231 2.75 -3.07 -7.15
N PHE A 232 2.26 -4.08 -7.87
CA PHE A 232 0.85 -4.15 -8.24
C PHE A 232 0.40 -5.57 -8.56
N SER A 233 -0.81 -5.95 -8.16
CA SER A 233 -1.41 -7.25 -8.49
C SER A 233 -2.90 -7.13 -8.79
N VAL A 234 -3.45 -8.13 -9.48
CA VAL A 234 -4.86 -8.27 -9.83
C VAL A 234 -5.34 -9.63 -9.32
N PRO A 235 -5.86 -9.71 -8.08
CA PRO A 235 -6.21 -10.98 -7.45
C PRO A 235 -7.38 -11.71 -8.12
N LYS A 236 -8.30 -10.99 -8.76
CA LYS A 236 -9.46 -11.63 -9.41
C LYS A 236 -9.08 -12.18 -10.78
N SER A 237 -9.23 -13.49 -10.95
CA SER A 237 -8.95 -14.21 -12.21
C SER A 237 -9.65 -13.61 -13.43
N GLN A 238 -10.95 -13.28 -13.32
CA GLN A 238 -11.69 -12.65 -14.42
C GLN A 238 -11.13 -11.27 -14.80
N GLU A 239 -10.74 -10.44 -13.82
CA GLU A 239 -10.15 -9.13 -14.09
C GLU A 239 -8.81 -9.28 -14.84
N ARG A 240 -7.99 -10.28 -14.46
CA ARG A 240 -6.77 -10.62 -15.21
C ARG A 240 -7.08 -11.03 -16.64
N ALA A 241 -8.04 -11.94 -16.84
CA ALA A 241 -8.43 -12.42 -18.16
C ALA A 241 -8.91 -11.27 -19.05
N ASP A 242 -9.74 -10.37 -18.52
CA ASP A 242 -10.24 -9.19 -19.24
C ASP A 242 -9.08 -8.25 -19.62
N ILE A 243 -8.16 -7.93 -18.69
CA ILE A 243 -6.98 -7.10 -18.97
C ILE A 243 -6.09 -7.73 -20.05
N VAL A 244 -5.82 -9.03 -19.97
CA VAL A 244 -5.01 -9.75 -20.97
C VAL A 244 -5.70 -9.73 -22.34
N ALA A 245 -7.03 -9.91 -22.39
CA ALA A 245 -7.80 -9.81 -23.63
C ALA A 245 -7.71 -8.41 -24.25
N PHE A 246 -7.78 -7.36 -23.45
CA PHE A 246 -7.57 -5.99 -23.92
C PHE A 246 -6.16 -5.78 -24.47
N LEU A 247 -5.12 -6.18 -23.73
CA LEU A 247 -3.72 -6.04 -24.17
C LEU A 247 -3.45 -6.81 -25.46
N ALA A 248 -4.11 -7.94 -25.70
CA ALA A 248 -4.01 -8.69 -26.94
C ALA A 248 -4.57 -7.94 -28.17
N THR A 249 -5.48 -6.98 -27.96
CA THR A 249 -5.96 -6.08 -29.03
C THR A 249 -4.98 -4.93 -29.31
N MET A 250 -4.05 -4.65 -28.41
CA MET A 250 -3.08 -3.55 -28.50
C MET A 250 -1.77 -4.05 -29.12
N LYS A 251 -1.80 -4.32 -30.43
CA LYS A 251 -0.58 -4.65 -31.21
C LYS A 251 0.23 -3.39 -31.53
#